data_AF-A0A0W4ZGY3-F1
#
_entry.id   AF-A0A0W4ZGY3-F1
#
_cell.length_a   1.000
_cell.length_b   1.000
_cell.length_c   1.000
_cell.angle_alpha   90.00
_cell.angle_beta   90.00
_cell.angle_gamma   90.00
#
_symmetry.space_group_name_H-M   'P 1'
#
loop_
_entity.id
_entity.type
_entity.pdbx_description
1 polymer ?
#
loop_
_entity_poly.entity_id
_entity_poly.type
_entity_poly.pdbx_seq_one_letter_code
_entity_poly.pdbx_strand_id
1 'polypeptide(L)'
;MKISGTRAFSTYKACLRLKVYDYIDKLVPLLKEPALNSFKKPSVLNKNLRIKKTKIKKKRLQDEVLDEDSYKWDRILRGNPYVKLLISPIRRDILTDARLPSGFFLSFLACKDSETNKIWILPNGLRHKVVKKVGQSRWMNCNKKHIKYVGMKHWKRILIDFAPVDAIWRSDMEEFVLKELRKKVIIELKRIENKFLNMQLIKGRFVENIENEKLKKKIGCIIHKFEDDRIWYLESINDQVFKVPVINVSILFDCDDNENEWVKKLVFEKSTGIPLEINTVNAIFWIWKLRGYF
;
A
#
# COMPACT_ATOMS: atom_id res chain seq x y z
N MET A 1 -13.04 0.30 -41.20
CA MET A 1 -13.83 0.33 -39.94
C MET A 1 -13.07 1.13 -38.88
N LYS A 2 -13.32 2.44 -38.76
CA LYS A 2 -12.67 3.32 -37.76
C LYS A 2 -13.39 3.15 -36.41
N ILE A 3 -12.74 2.52 -35.44
CA ILE A 3 -13.32 2.28 -34.11
C ILE A 3 -13.13 3.55 -33.26
N SER A 4 -14.24 4.18 -32.91
CA SER A 4 -14.38 5.36 -32.04
C SER A 4 -14.13 5.03 -30.55
N GLY A 5 -12.93 4.57 -30.20
CA GLY A 5 -12.59 4.07 -28.85
C GLY A 5 -11.98 5.09 -27.87
N THR A 6 -11.67 6.31 -28.30
CA THR A 6 -10.86 7.25 -27.50
C THR A 6 -11.61 7.96 -26.36
N ARG A 7 -12.94 8.12 -26.45
CA ARG A 7 -13.70 8.84 -25.41
C ARG A 7 -13.74 8.09 -24.07
N ALA A 8 -14.00 6.78 -24.09
CA ALA A 8 -14.11 5.97 -22.87
C ALA A 8 -12.78 5.87 -22.08
N PHE A 9 -11.65 5.85 -22.78
CA PHE A 9 -10.33 5.79 -22.15
C PHE A 9 -9.99 7.11 -21.43
N SER A 10 -10.44 8.25 -21.96
CA SER A 10 -10.16 9.58 -21.40
C SER A 10 -10.90 9.84 -20.08
N THR A 11 -12.18 9.48 -20.00
CA THR A 11 -13.01 9.61 -18.79
C THR A 11 -12.57 8.64 -17.71
N TYR A 12 -12.19 7.42 -18.08
CA TYR A 12 -11.62 6.43 -17.15
C TYR A 12 -10.31 6.92 -16.52
N LYS A 13 -9.41 7.51 -17.32
CA LYS A 13 -8.12 8.05 -16.87
C LYS A 13 -8.29 9.22 -15.87
N ALA A 14 -9.32 10.05 -16.06
CA ALA A 14 -9.62 11.16 -15.16
C ALA A 14 -10.13 10.66 -13.78
N CYS A 15 -11.12 9.75 -13.77
CA CYS A 15 -11.70 9.23 -12.53
C CYS A 15 -10.71 8.48 -11.64
N LEU A 16 -9.78 7.72 -12.22
CA LEU A 16 -8.77 6.97 -11.46
C LEU A 16 -7.69 7.86 -10.86
N ARG A 17 -7.29 8.93 -11.57
CA ARG A 17 -6.33 9.91 -11.03
C ARG A 17 -6.88 10.56 -9.77
N LEU A 18 -8.14 11.00 -9.81
CA LEU A 18 -8.79 11.68 -8.68
C LEU A 18 -8.81 10.81 -7.42
N LYS A 19 -9.18 9.53 -7.51
CA LYS A 19 -9.23 8.64 -6.33
C LYS A 19 -7.88 8.37 -5.68
N VAL A 20 -6.80 8.30 -6.45
CA VAL A 20 -5.46 8.08 -5.87
C VAL A 20 -4.92 9.35 -5.24
N TYR A 21 -5.20 10.52 -5.83
CA TYR A 21 -4.86 11.78 -5.18
C TYR A 21 -5.68 12.00 -3.91
N ASP A 22 -6.98 11.71 -3.89
CA ASP A 22 -7.79 11.72 -2.66
C ASP A 22 -7.20 10.82 -1.57
N TYR A 23 -6.61 9.68 -1.96
CA TYR A 23 -5.97 8.76 -1.04
C TYR A 23 -4.62 9.29 -0.52
N ILE A 24 -3.81 9.91 -1.38
CA ILE A 24 -2.58 10.60 -0.97
C ILE A 24 -2.91 11.78 -0.06
N ASP A 25 -3.91 12.58 -0.40
CA ASP A 25 -4.35 13.74 0.37
C ASP A 25 -4.91 13.34 1.74
N LYS A 26 -5.42 12.12 1.89
CA LYS A 26 -5.78 11.53 3.18
C LYS A 26 -4.59 11.03 4.00
N LEU A 27 -3.49 10.65 3.34
CA LEU A 27 -2.26 10.22 4.00
C LEU A 27 -1.38 11.41 4.43
N VAL A 28 -1.38 12.50 3.67
CA VAL A 28 -0.56 13.69 3.94
C VAL A 28 -0.79 14.27 5.36
N PRO A 29 -2.02 14.39 5.89
CA PRO A 29 -2.27 14.80 7.27
C PRO A 29 -1.66 13.86 8.32
N LEU A 30 -1.49 12.57 8.00
CA LEU A 30 -0.88 11.58 8.90
C LEU A 30 0.65 11.75 9.02
N LEU A 31 1.26 12.54 8.12
CA LEU A 31 2.69 12.83 8.08
C LEU A 31 3.06 14.13 8.78
N LYS A 32 2.06 14.97 9.11
CA LYS A 32 2.30 16.24 9.82
C LYS A 32 2.60 15.94 11.30
N GLU A 33 3.81 15.48 11.58
CA GLU A 33 4.43 15.69 12.87
C GLU A 33 4.76 17.20 13.03
N PRO A 34 4.83 17.74 14.26
CA PRO A 34 5.23 19.14 14.51
C PRO A 34 6.68 19.46 14.07
N ALA A 35 7.46 18.48 13.61
CA ALA A 35 8.86 18.65 13.21
C ALA A 35 9.07 19.37 11.85
N LEU A 36 8.04 19.54 11.02
CA LEU A 36 8.16 20.32 9.77
C LEU A 36 8.21 21.85 10.00
N ASN A 37 7.88 22.33 11.21
CA ASN A 37 7.87 23.75 11.55
C ASN A 37 9.21 24.28 12.10
N SER A 38 10.24 23.43 12.29
CA SER A 38 11.55 23.85 12.80
C SER A 38 12.55 24.26 11.72
N PHE A 39 12.18 24.18 10.43
CA PHE A 39 13.02 24.64 9.34
C PHE A 39 13.04 26.18 9.27
N LYS A 40 14.07 26.79 9.87
CA LYS A 40 14.53 28.13 9.47
C LYS A 40 14.95 28.04 8.00
N LYS A 41 14.33 28.86 7.14
CA LYS A 41 14.68 28.99 5.72
C LYS A 41 16.19 29.20 5.57
N PRO A 42 16.90 28.46 4.69
CA PRO A 42 18.24 28.84 4.29
C PRO A 42 18.17 30.18 3.55
N SER A 43 18.96 31.13 4.01
CA SER A 43 19.15 32.44 3.40
C SER A 43 19.86 32.32 2.05
N VAL A 44 19.35 33.09 1.09
CA VAL A 44 20.02 33.66 -0.09
C VAL A 44 20.87 32.70 -0.94
N LEU A 45 20.25 32.16 -1.99
CA LEU A 45 20.97 31.56 -3.11
C LEU A 45 21.55 32.67 -4.00
N ASN A 46 22.88 32.73 -4.07
CA ASN A 46 23.64 33.61 -4.95
C ASN A 46 23.31 33.33 -6.43
N LYS A 47 22.62 34.27 -7.08
CA LYS A 47 22.40 34.29 -8.53
C LYS A 47 23.67 34.79 -9.19
N ASN A 48 24.60 33.90 -9.56
CA ASN A 48 25.55 34.07 -10.67
C ASN A 48 26.55 32.90 -10.72
N LEU A 49 26.12 31.74 -11.23
CA LEU A 49 27.06 30.69 -11.64
C LEU A 49 26.67 30.20 -13.04
N ARG A 50 27.41 30.69 -14.05
CA ARG A 50 27.44 30.15 -15.40
C ARG A 50 27.93 28.71 -15.35
N ILE A 51 27.04 27.75 -15.59
CA ILE A 51 27.39 26.32 -15.66
C ILE A 51 28.11 26.05 -16.99
N LYS A 52 29.45 25.98 -16.95
CA LYS A 52 30.21 25.28 -18.00
C LYS A 52 29.93 23.78 -17.85
N LYS A 53 29.54 23.09 -18.93
CA LYS A 53 29.35 21.63 -18.96
C LYS A 53 30.70 20.93 -18.76
N THR A 54 31.10 20.72 -17.51
CA THR A 54 32.19 19.81 -17.17
C THR A 54 31.72 18.38 -17.46
N LYS A 55 32.56 17.59 -18.15
CA LYS A 55 32.36 16.15 -18.31
C LYS A 55 32.31 15.51 -16.92
N ILE A 56 31.10 15.23 -16.44
CA ILE A 56 30.87 14.55 -15.16
C ILE A 56 31.39 13.12 -15.33
N LYS A 57 32.63 12.87 -14.90
CA LYS A 57 33.07 11.51 -14.57
C LYS A 57 32.07 10.99 -13.53
N LYS A 58 31.39 9.88 -13.83
CA LYS A 58 30.55 9.15 -12.86
C LYS A 58 31.44 8.65 -11.71
N LYS A 59 31.77 9.55 -10.78
CA LYS A 59 32.27 9.16 -9.46
C LYS A 59 31.12 8.40 -8.83
N ARG A 60 31.32 7.12 -8.48
CA ARG A 60 30.36 6.35 -7.71
C ARG A 60 30.05 7.18 -6.46
N LEU A 61 28.81 7.65 -6.34
CA LEU A 61 28.20 8.13 -5.09
C LEU A 61 28.07 6.92 -4.17
N GLN A 62 29.19 6.35 -3.76
CA GLN A 62 29.27 5.36 -2.71
C GLN A 62 29.90 6.08 -1.53
N ASP A 63 29.10 6.13 -0.46
CA ASP A 63 29.50 6.40 0.91
C ASP A 63 29.85 7.85 1.26
N GLU A 64 28.96 8.79 0.90
CA GLU A 64 28.78 9.94 1.81
C GLU A 64 28.22 9.36 3.12
N VAL A 65 29.08 9.29 4.13
CA VAL A 65 28.71 8.98 5.51
C VAL A 65 27.58 9.94 5.88
N LEU A 66 26.35 9.43 5.90
CA LEU A 66 25.21 10.17 6.39
C LEU A 66 25.56 10.63 7.80
N ASP A 67 25.35 11.91 8.10
CA ASP A 67 25.52 12.41 9.47
C ASP A 67 24.62 11.58 10.42
N GLU A 68 25.00 11.50 11.70
CA GLU A 68 24.27 10.69 12.68
C GLU A 68 22.78 11.07 12.76
N ASP A 69 22.47 12.34 12.50
CA ASP A 69 21.10 12.85 12.44
C ASP A 69 20.34 12.26 11.24
N SER A 70 20.94 12.19 10.06
CA SER A 70 20.38 11.61 8.85
C SER A 70 20.15 10.11 9.01
N TYR A 71 21.05 9.41 9.69
CA TYR A 71 20.86 7.99 10.02
C TYR A 71 19.70 7.79 11.00
N LYS A 72 19.58 8.65 12.02
CA LYS A 72 18.46 8.65 12.97
C LYS A 72 17.13 8.95 12.27
N TRP A 73 17.10 9.91 11.36
CA TRP A 73 15.91 10.23 10.55
C TRP A 73 15.54 9.09 9.61
N ASP A 74 16.49 8.50 8.91
CA ASP A 74 16.23 7.35 8.03
C ASP A 74 15.64 6.17 8.83
N ARG A 75 16.13 5.93 10.05
CA ARG A 75 15.56 4.92 10.96
C ARG A 75 14.12 5.25 11.39
N ILE A 76 13.83 6.49 11.76
CA ILE A 76 12.49 6.94 12.17
C ILE A 76 11.52 6.86 10.98
N LEU A 77 11.92 7.36 9.82
CA LEU A 77 11.13 7.38 8.59
C LEU A 77 10.83 5.96 8.10
N ARG A 78 11.80 5.05 8.15
CA ARG A 78 11.58 3.62 7.81
C ARG A 78 10.70 2.89 8.81
N GLY A 79 10.65 3.37 10.06
CA GLY A 79 9.78 2.85 11.12
C GLY A 79 8.32 3.27 10.97
N ASN A 80 8.00 4.26 10.13
CA ASN A 80 6.64 4.71 9.87
C ASN A 80 6.08 4.04 8.58
N PRO A 81 4.96 3.29 8.65
CA PRO A 81 4.40 2.60 7.50
C PRO A 81 3.92 3.52 6.39
N TYR A 82 3.41 4.70 6.75
CA TYR A 82 2.90 5.70 5.81
C TYR A 82 4.03 6.33 5.03
N VAL A 83 5.11 6.69 5.72
CA VAL A 83 6.32 7.19 5.09
C VAL A 83 6.88 6.12 4.16
N LYS A 84 6.97 4.86 4.61
CA LYS A 84 7.46 3.74 3.78
C LYS A 84 6.66 3.57 2.48
N LEU A 85 5.33 3.76 2.52
CA LEU A 85 4.50 3.76 1.31
C LEU A 85 4.92 4.89 0.35
N LEU A 86 5.09 6.09 0.87
CA LEU A 86 5.36 7.31 0.09
C LEU A 86 6.77 7.39 -0.46
N ILE A 87 7.78 6.96 0.30
CA ILE A 87 9.18 6.94 -0.15
C ILE A 87 9.50 5.73 -1.03
N SER A 88 8.55 4.81 -1.22
CA SER A 88 8.77 3.66 -2.09
C SER A 88 9.07 4.13 -3.52
N PRO A 89 9.86 3.38 -4.30
CA PRO A 89 10.30 3.84 -5.61
C PRO A 89 9.14 4.26 -6.50
N ILE A 90 9.27 5.41 -7.17
CA ILE A 90 8.25 5.86 -8.12
C ILE A 90 8.17 4.87 -9.28
N ARG A 91 6.96 4.46 -9.61
CA ARG A 91 6.64 3.59 -10.75
C ARG A 91 5.59 4.27 -11.61
N ARG A 92 5.42 3.74 -12.82
CA ARG A 92 4.42 4.19 -13.78
C ARG A 92 3.37 3.10 -13.92
N ASP A 93 2.12 3.48 -13.71
CA ASP A 93 0.97 2.64 -14.02
C ASP A 93 0.92 2.37 -15.52
N ILE A 94 0.75 1.11 -15.91
CA ILE A 94 0.81 0.74 -17.33
C ILE A 94 -0.38 1.21 -18.16
N LEU A 95 -1.54 1.47 -17.55
CA LEU A 95 -2.74 1.92 -18.28
C LEU A 95 -2.87 3.44 -18.33
N THR A 96 -2.69 4.07 -17.18
CA THR A 96 -3.01 5.49 -16.97
C THR A 96 -1.77 6.38 -17.03
N ASP A 97 -0.58 5.79 -17.13
CA ASP A 97 0.70 6.48 -17.03
C ASP A 97 0.88 7.27 -15.73
N ALA A 98 0.02 7.05 -14.74
CA ALA A 98 0.13 7.71 -13.45
C ALA A 98 1.46 7.34 -12.80
N ARG A 99 2.17 8.34 -12.28
CA ARG A 99 3.44 8.15 -11.58
C ARG A 99 3.20 8.26 -10.09
N LEU A 100 3.35 7.15 -9.39
CA LEU A 100 3.09 7.05 -7.96
C LEU A 100 4.16 6.15 -7.30
N PRO A 101 4.35 6.26 -5.99
CA PRO A 101 5.18 5.30 -5.27
C PRO A 101 4.68 3.86 -5.47
N SER A 102 5.61 2.90 -5.59
CA SER A 102 5.30 1.49 -5.84
C SER A 102 4.37 0.84 -4.80
N GLY A 103 4.27 1.41 -3.60
CA GLY A 103 3.36 0.99 -2.56
C GLY A 103 1.88 1.02 -2.98
N PHE A 104 1.52 1.95 -3.86
CA PHE A 104 0.15 2.11 -4.40
C PHE A 104 -0.14 1.19 -5.60
N PHE A 105 0.87 0.46 -6.08
CA PHE A 105 0.76 -0.41 -7.25
C PHE A 105 0.89 -1.88 -6.89
N LEU A 106 0.20 -2.73 -7.65
CA LEU A 106 0.47 -4.15 -7.70
C LEU A 106 1.34 -4.43 -8.93
N SER A 107 2.41 -5.18 -8.72
CA SER A 107 3.25 -5.62 -9.83
C SER A 107 2.68 -6.91 -10.38
N PHE A 108 2.60 -7.05 -11.70
CA PHE A 108 2.23 -8.29 -12.39
C PHE A 108 3.46 -8.83 -13.11
N LEU A 109 3.59 -10.16 -13.19
CA LEU A 109 4.64 -10.85 -13.93
C LEU A 109 4.07 -11.97 -14.81
N ALA A 110 4.73 -12.23 -15.94
CA ALA A 110 4.50 -13.45 -16.71
C ALA A 110 5.26 -14.61 -16.06
N CYS A 111 4.52 -15.65 -15.70
CA CYS A 111 5.03 -16.88 -15.08
C CYS A 111 4.74 -18.06 -15.99
N LYS A 112 5.66 -19.01 -16.09
CA LYS A 112 5.39 -20.32 -16.66
C LYS A 112 4.88 -21.24 -15.56
N ASP A 113 3.77 -21.90 -15.80
CA ASP A 113 3.29 -22.98 -14.94
C ASP A 113 4.09 -24.27 -15.19
N SER A 114 4.48 -24.99 -14.13
CA SER A 114 5.24 -26.25 -14.25
C SER A 114 4.41 -27.35 -14.86
N GLU A 115 3.13 -27.41 -14.49
CA GLU A 115 2.27 -28.55 -14.81
C GLU A 115 1.76 -28.43 -16.25
N THR A 116 1.23 -27.26 -16.61
CA THR A 116 0.63 -27.06 -17.94
C THR A 116 1.60 -26.49 -18.98
N ASN A 117 2.80 -26.06 -18.58
CA ASN A 117 3.78 -25.37 -19.43
C ASN A 117 3.26 -24.03 -20.03
N LYS A 118 2.04 -23.60 -19.66
CA LYS A 118 1.38 -22.37 -20.13
C LYS A 118 1.94 -21.16 -19.41
N ILE A 119 1.85 -20.00 -20.06
CA ILE A 119 2.28 -18.73 -19.50
C ILE A 119 1.07 -18.02 -18.90
N TRP A 120 1.15 -17.71 -17.61
CA TRP A 120 0.12 -17.00 -16.87
C TRP A 120 0.63 -15.63 -16.44
N ILE A 121 -0.23 -14.62 -16.50
CA ILE A 121 0.06 -13.30 -15.93
C ILE A 121 -0.49 -13.29 -14.52
N LEU A 122 0.39 -13.13 -13.52
CA LEU A 122 0.02 -13.24 -12.11
C LEU A 122 0.58 -12.07 -11.28
N PRO A 123 -0.09 -11.67 -10.19
CA PRO A 123 0.35 -10.59 -9.31
C PRO A 123 1.59 -10.96 -8.49
N ASN A 124 2.72 -10.29 -8.75
CA ASN A 124 3.99 -10.47 -8.07
C ASN A 124 3.91 -10.09 -6.57
N GLY A 125 4.62 -10.85 -5.73
CA GLY A 125 4.71 -10.61 -4.29
C GLY A 125 3.51 -11.14 -3.48
N LEU A 126 2.52 -11.71 -4.15
CA LEU A 126 1.47 -12.52 -3.53
C LEU A 126 1.86 -14.01 -3.58
N ARG A 127 1.39 -14.80 -2.61
CA ARG A 127 1.75 -16.23 -2.48
C ARG A 127 1.00 -17.07 -3.51
N HIS A 128 1.49 -17.06 -4.74
CA HIS A 128 1.13 -18.07 -5.73
C HIS A 128 2.36 -18.91 -6.04
N LYS A 129 2.17 -20.18 -6.41
CA LYS A 129 3.25 -21.09 -6.83
C LYS A 129 3.83 -20.57 -8.16
N VAL A 130 4.75 -19.61 -8.09
CA VAL A 130 5.50 -19.16 -9.28
C VAL A 130 6.62 -20.16 -9.51
N VAL A 131 6.55 -20.87 -10.64
CA VAL A 131 7.53 -21.90 -10.97
C VAL A 131 8.70 -21.29 -11.73
N LYS A 132 8.45 -20.41 -12.71
CA LYS A 132 9.52 -19.73 -13.45
C LYS A 132 9.05 -18.39 -14.02
N LYS A 133 9.82 -17.32 -13.75
CA LYS A 133 9.55 -15.99 -14.33
C LYS A 133 9.99 -15.97 -15.80
N VAL A 134 9.14 -15.45 -16.68
CA VAL A 134 9.37 -15.44 -18.14
C VAL A 134 9.64 -14.04 -18.68
N GLY A 135 9.48 -12.99 -17.86
CA GLY A 135 9.69 -11.62 -18.30
C GLY A 135 9.86 -10.61 -17.16
N GLN A 136 10.00 -9.35 -17.55
CA GLN A 136 10.01 -8.23 -16.61
C GLN A 136 8.65 -8.06 -15.97
N SER A 137 8.61 -7.48 -14.76
CA SER A 137 7.33 -7.14 -14.15
C SER A 137 6.79 -5.80 -14.67
N ARG A 138 5.47 -5.61 -14.60
CA ARG A 138 4.79 -4.33 -14.89
C ARG A 138 3.98 -3.91 -13.69
N TRP A 139 3.81 -2.60 -13.51
CA TRP A 139 3.12 -2.03 -12.37
C TRP A 139 1.76 -1.53 -12.80
N MET A 140 0.75 -1.85 -12.01
CA MET A 140 -0.63 -1.49 -12.26
C MET A 140 -1.30 -1.03 -10.96
N ASN A 141 -2.25 -0.11 -11.05
CA ASN A 141 -3.02 0.34 -9.90
C ASN A 141 -3.70 -0.85 -9.21
N CYS A 142 -3.49 -0.95 -7.90
CA CYS A 142 -4.06 -2.02 -7.09
C CYS A 142 -5.53 -1.69 -6.79
N ASN A 143 -6.40 -1.77 -7.81
CA ASN A 143 -7.82 -1.46 -7.71
C ASN A 143 -8.66 -2.47 -8.51
N LYS A 144 -9.79 -2.92 -7.94
CA LYS A 144 -10.69 -3.93 -8.51
C LYS A 144 -11.16 -3.55 -9.92
N LYS A 145 -11.65 -2.32 -10.10
CA LYS A 145 -12.14 -1.84 -11.40
C LYS A 145 -11.02 -1.76 -12.43
N HIS A 146 -9.80 -1.48 -11.98
CA HIS A 146 -8.61 -1.42 -12.82
C HIS A 146 -8.19 -2.79 -13.32
N ILE A 147 -8.10 -3.77 -12.43
CA ILE A 147 -7.76 -5.15 -12.76
C ILE A 147 -8.83 -5.79 -13.66
N LYS A 148 -10.11 -5.57 -13.33
CA LYS A 148 -11.23 -6.05 -14.15
C LYS A 148 -11.19 -5.49 -15.57
N TYR A 149 -10.93 -4.19 -15.71
CA TYR A 149 -10.82 -3.55 -17.02
C TYR A 149 -9.69 -4.18 -17.88
N VAL A 150 -8.54 -4.47 -17.28
CA VAL A 150 -7.43 -5.15 -17.97
C VAL A 150 -7.82 -6.55 -18.44
N GLY A 151 -8.58 -7.28 -17.62
CA GLY A 151 -9.07 -8.61 -17.92
C GLY A 151 -10.03 -8.71 -19.11
N MET A 152 -10.67 -7.61 -19.51
CA MET A 152 -11.56 -7.53 -20.69
C MET A 152 -10.76 -7.53 -22.02
N LYS A 153 -9.75 -8.40 -22.14
CA LYS A 153 -8.83 -8.55 -23.29
C LYS A 153 -7.99 -7.32 -23.64
N HIS A 154 -8.04 -6.26 -22.83
CA HIS A 154 -7.19 -5.08 -22.98
C HIS A 154 -5.72 -5.39 -22.66
N TRP A 155 -5.47 -6.33 -21.76
CA TRP A 155 -4.12 -6.74 -21.37
C TRP A 155 -3.23 -7.09 -22.57
N LYS A 156 -3.74 -7.75 -23.61
CA LYS A 156 -2.96 -8.13 -24.81
C LYS A 156 -2.38 -6.94 -25.55
N ARG A 157 -3.07 -5.80 -25.54
CA ARG A 157 -2.63 -4.56 -26.20
C ARG A 157 -1.69 -3.74 -25.33
N ILE A 158 -1.88 -3.82 -24.02
CA ILE A 158 -1.15 -3.03 -23.03
C ILE A 158 0.17 -3.70 -22.63
N LEU A 159 0.23 -5.03 -22.75
CA LEU A 159 1.33 -5.86 -22.29
C LEU A 159 2.05 -6.60 -23.44
N ILE A 160 2.08 -6.02 -24.64
CA ILE A 160 2.69 -6.64 -25.84
C ILE A 160 4.15 -7.01 -25.59
N ASP A 161 4.92 -6.13 -24.96
CA ASP A 161 6.35 -6.35 -24.67
C ASP A 161 6.60 -7.10 -23.35
N PHE A 162 5.53 -7.47 -22.65
CA PHE A 162 5.60 -8.02 -21.29
C PHE A 162 5.33 -9.52 -21.24
N ALA A 163 4.36 -9.98 -22.03
CA ALA A 163 3.97 -11.38 -22.07
C ALA A 163 3.72 -11.82 -23.51
N PRO A 164 4.04 -13.08 -23.85
CA PRO A 164 3.68 -13.67 -25.13
C PRO A 164 2.19 -13.57 -25.45
N VAL A 165 1.84 -13.61 -26.74
CA VAL A 165 0.47 -13.43 -27.25
C VAL A 165 -0.51 -14.50 -26.72
N ASP A 166 0.02 -15.68 -26.43
CA ASP A 166 -0.65 -16.86 -25.88
C ASP A 166 -0.69 -16.87 -24.34
N ALA A 167 -0.17 -15.84 -23.67
CA ALA A 167 -0.27 -15.74 -22.22
C ALA A 167 -1.73 -15.71 -21.76
N ILE A 168 -1.96 -16.15 -20.53
CA ILE A 168 -3.28 -16.33 -19.96
C ILE A 168 -3.46 -15.32 -18.84
N TRP A 169 -4.48 -14.49 -19.00
CA TRP A 169 -5.06 -13.70 -17.92
C TRP A 169 -6.26 -14.46 -17.39
N ARG A 170 -6.30 -14.72 -16.09
CA ARG A 170 -7.42 -15.41 -15.43
C ARG A 170 -8.72 -14.62 -15.61
N SER A 171 -9.83 -15.30 -15.87
CA SER A 171 -11.14 -14.65 -15.98
C SER A 171 -11.63 -14.06 -14.66
N ASP A 172 -11.18 -14.61 -13.53
CA ASP A 172 -11.48 -14.21 -12.15
C ASP A 172 -10.32 -13.43 -11.50
N MET A 173 -9.49 -12.73 -12.29
CA MET A 173 -8.24 -12.15 -11.77
C MET A 173 -8.48 -11.17 -10.62
N GLU A 174 -9.56 -10.39 -10.65
CA GLU A 174 -9.87 -9.45 -9.59
C GLU A 174 -10.29 -10.15 -8.28
N GLU A 175 -11.09 -11.21 -8.34
CA GLU A 175 -11.40 -12.03 -7.16
C GLU A 175 -10.13 -12.74 -6.65
N PHE A 176 -9.32 -13.28 -7.56
CA PHE A 176 -8.05 -13.93 -7.24
C PHE A 176 -7.08 -13.00 -6.51
N VAL A 177 -6.86 -11.79 -7.04
CA VAL A 177 -5.99 -10.78 -6.41
C VAL A 177 -6.52 -10.38 -5.02
N LEU A 178 -7.83 -10.19 -4.88
CA LEU A 178 -8.44 -9.85 -3.59
C LEU A 178 -8.19 -10.95 -2.55
N LYS A 179 -8.45 -12.21 -2.91
CA LYS A 179 -8.21 -13.37 -2.04
C LYS A 179 -6.76 -13.44 -1.60
N GLU A 180 -5.83 -13.28 -2.53
CA GLU A 180 -4.40 -13.33 -2.23
C GLU A 180 -3.89 -12.13 -1.41
N LEU A 181 -4.46 -10.93 -1.59
CA LEU A 181 -4.18 -9.77 -0.74
C LEU A 181 -4.69 -10.00 0.70
N ARG A 182 -5.91 -10.51 0.88
CA ARG A 182 -6.47 -10.86 2.20
C ARG A 182 -5.58 -11.87 2.92
N LYS A 183 -5.22 -12.98 2.26
CA LYS A 183 -4.28 -13.96 2.81
C LYS A 183 -2.96 -13.33 3.22
N LYS A 184 -2.41 -12.45 2.39
CA LYS A 184 -1.15 -11.77 2.67
C LYS A 184 -1.26 -10.90 3.93
N VAL A 185 -2.33 -10.12 4.07
CA VAL A 185 -2.59 -9.32 5.27
C VAL A 185 -2.67 -10.23 6.51
N ILE A 186 -3.44 -11.31 6.44
CA ILE A 186 -3.62 -12.24 7.57
C ILE A 186 -2.28 -12.87 7.99
N ILE A 187 -1.43 -13.26 7.02
CA ILE A 187 -0.09 -13.76 7.33
C ILE A 187 0.73 -12.72 8.09
N GLU A 188 0.70 -11.45 7.67
CA GLU A 188 1.42 -10.40 8.39
C GLU A 188 0.83 -10.11 9.76
N LEU A 189 -0.49 -10.23 9.94
CA LEU A 189 -1.16 -10.11 11.24
C LEU A 189 -0.78 -11.26 12.19
N LYS A 190 -0.83 -12.51 11.73
CA LYS A 190 -0.42 -13.67 12.54
C LYS A 190 1.03 -13.59 13.01
N ARG A 191 1.93 -13.01 12.20
CA ARG A 191 3.34 -12.79 12.57
C ARG A 191 3.53 -11.84 13.75
N ILE A 192 2.56 -10.97 14.01
CA ILE A 192 2.61 -9.97 15.09
C ILE A 192 1.53 -10.22 16.15
N GLU A 193 0.86 -11.38 16.13
CA GLU A 193 -0.28 -11.69 16.99
C GLU A 193 0.04 -11.54 18.48
N ASN A 194 1.20 -12.04 18.90
CA ASN A 194 1.67 -11.93 20.30
C ASN A 194 1.99 -10.49 20.73
N LYS A 195 1.89 -9.51 19.82
CA LYS A 195 2.09 -8.09 20.08
C LYS A 195 0.79 -7.28 20.04
N PHE A 196 -0.35 -7.93 19.82
CA PHE A 196 -1.63 -7.24 19.86
C PHE A 196 -1.90 -6.71 21.26
N LEU A 197 -2.31 -5.44 21.34
CA LEU A 197 -2.77 -4.84 22.58
C LEU A 197 -4.28 -5.08 22.68
N ASN A 198 -4.78 -5.32 23.90
CA ASN A 198 -6.21 -5.47 24.14
C ASN A 198 -6.82 -4.09 24.40
N MET A 199 -7.41 -3.48 23.37
CA MET A 199 -8.14 -2.22 23.50
C MET A 199 -9.66 -2.43 23.40
N GLN A 200 -10.39 -1.73 24.27
CA GLN A 200 -11.84 -1.66 24.23
C GLN A 200 -12.32 -0.30 23.72
N LEU A 201 -13.31 -0.26 22.83
CA LEU A 201 -13.96 0.98 22.43
C LEU A 201 -15.09 1.33 23.42
N ILE A 202 -14.90 2.33 24.28
CA ILE A 202 -15.89 2.82 25.24
C ILE A 202 -16.31 4.24 24.85
N LYS A 203 -17.60 4.43 24.51
CA LYS A 203 -18.18 5.74 24.13
C LYS A 203 -17.37 6.48 23.04
N GLY A 204 -16.90 5.75 22.02
CA GLY A 204 -16.12 6.31 20.92
C GLY A 204 -14.64 6.59 21.24
N ARG A 205 -14.15 6.18 22.41
CA ARG A 205 -12.72 6.26 22.79
C ARG A 205 -12.17 4.87 23.04
N PHE A 206 -11.00 4.57 22.49
CA PHE A 206 -10.32 3.32 22.81
C PHE A 206 -9.65 3.45 24.19
N VAL A 207 -10.10 2.64 25.15
CA VAL A 207 -9.55 2.51 26.49
C VAL A 207 -8.88 1.14 26.54
N GLU A 208 -7.59 1.11 26.85
CA GLU A 208 -6.90 -0.15 27.08
C GLU A 208 -7.44 -0.77 28.38
N ASN A 209 -7.66 -2.09 28.41
CA ASN A 209 -8.20 -2.76 29.60
C ASN A 209 -7.12 -2.96 30.69
N ILE A 210 -6.13 -2.06 30.76
CA ILE A 210 -5.01 -2.14 31.68
C ILE A 210 -5.20 -1.04 32.71
N GLU A 211 -5.43 -1.46 33.94
CA GLU A 211 -5.24 -0.66 35.14
C GLU A 211 -3.85 0.02 35.05
N ASN A 212 -3.83 1.33 34.78
CA ASN A 212 -2.73 2.26 35.10
C ASN A 212 -1.40 2.30 34.31
N GLU A 213 -1.27 1.77 33.08
CA GLU A 213 -0.12 2.17 32.23
C GLU A 213 -0.54 3.02 31.03
N LYS A 214 -0.04 4.27 30.98
CA LYS A 214 -0.10 5.11 29.78
C LYS A 214 0.43 4.31 28.60
N LEU A 215 -0.27 4.33 27.46
CA LEU A 215 0.22 3.78 26.20
C LEU A 215 1.59 4.39 25.86
N LYS A 216 2.67 3.71 26.25
CA LYS A 216 4.03 4.10 25.87
C LYS A 216 4.27 3.89 24.38
N LYS A 217 3.43 3.07 23.73
CA LYS A 217 3.60 2.66 22.34
C LYS A 217 2.75 3.48 21.39
N LYS A 218 3.37 3.98 20.32
CA LYS A 218 2.69 4.70 19.24
C LYS A 218 1.83 3.74 18.42
N ILE A 219 0.53 3.99 18.33
CA ILE A 219 -0.39 3.24 17.46
C ILE A 219 -0.29 3.78 16.04
N GLY A 220 -0.16 2.88 15.07
CA GLY A 220 -0.10 3.18 13.65
C GLY A 220 -1.46 3.09 12.98
N CYS A 221 -2.27 2.08 13.29
CA CYS A 221 -3.67 1.97 12.87
C CYS A 221 -4.45 1.08 13.83
N ILE A 222 -5.77 1.09 13.73
CA ILE A 222 -6.65 0.17 14.47
C ILE A 222 -7.49 -0.62 13.47
N ILE A 223 -7.62 -1.92 13.69
CA ILE A 223 -8.59 -2.75 12.98
C ILE A 223 -9.81 -2.89 13.88
N HIS A 224 -10.98 -2.48 13.42
CA HIS A 224 -12.22 -2.51 14.20
C HIS A 224 -13.39 -2.94 13.32
N LYS A 225 -14.43 -3.53 13.90
CA LYS A 225 -15.66 -3.83 13.14
C LYS A 225 -16.56 -2.60 13.12
N PHE A 226 -16.93 -2.15 11.92
CA PHE A 226 -17.96 -1.12 11.77
C PHE A 226 -19.11 -1.64 10.93
N GLU A 227 -20.27 -1.00 11.08
CA GLU A 227 -21.42 -1.22 10.21
C GLU A 227 -21.21 -0.59 8.82
N ASP A 228 -20.33 0.42 8.71
CA ASP A 228 -20.00 1.10 7.46
C ASP A 228 -18.53 0.94 7.03
N ASP A 229 -18.27 1.13 5.73
CA ASP A 229 -16.92 1.05 5.15
C ASP A 229 -16.17 2.39 5.19
N ARG A 230 -16.63 3.37 5.97
CA ARG A 230 -15.99 4.69 6.00
C ARG A 230 -14.61 4.58 6.66
N ILE A 231 -13.70 5.48 6.27
CA ILE A 231 -12.42 5.61 6.97
C ILE A 231 -12.68 6.46 8.19
N TRP A 232 -12.58 5.85 9.35
CA TRP A 232 -12.67 6.53 10.62
C TRP A 232 -11.26 6.97 11.03
N TYR A 233 -11.17 8.15 11.62
CA TYR A 233 -9.94 8.67 12.18
C TYR A 233 -10.19 9.00 13.63
N LEU A 234 -9.30 8.54 14.50
CA LEU A 234 -9.29 8.98 15.89
C LEU A 234 -8.43 10.23 15.97
N GLU A 235 -9.05 11.31 16.45
CA GLU A 235 -8.41 12.62 16.49
C GLU A 235 -7.32 12.74 17.54
N SER A 236 -7.40 11.92 18.60
CA SER A 236 -6.35 11.83 19.63
C SER A 236 -6.34 10.44 20.27
N ILE A 237 -5.22 9.73 20.14
CA ILE A 237 -4.87 8.59 20.99
C ILE A 237 -3.66 9.03 21.81
N ASN A 238 -3.77 9.00 23.14
CA ASN A 238 -2.70 9.22 24.15
C ASN A 238 -1.40 9.83 23.60
N ASP A 239 -1.25 11.15 23.73
CA ASP A 239 -0.02 11.89 23.42
C ASP A 239 0.49 11.77 21.96
N GLN A 240 -0.28 11.16 21.04
CA GLN A 240 0.03 11.15 19.61
C GLN A 240 -0.57 12.38 18.92
N VAL A 241 0.27 13.11 18.20
CA VAL A 241 -0.09 14.34 17.47
C VAL A 241 -0.78 14.06 16.13
N PHE A 242 -0.79 12.79 15.68
CA PHE A 242 -1.36 12.40 14.37
C PHE A 242 -2.63 11.57 14.52
N LYS A 243 -3.53 11.70 13.54
CA LYS A 243 -4.78 10.94 13.49
C LYS A 243 -4.50 9.46 13.27
N VAL A 244 -5.14 8.57 14.04
CA VAL A 244 -4.96 7.13 13.86
C VAL A 244 -6.10 6.60 12.99
N PRO A 245 -5.81 6.01 11.82
CA PRO A 245 -6.83 5.45 10.95
C PRO A 245 -7.39 4.18 11.56
N VAL A 246 -8.72 4.05 11.50
CA VAL A 246 -9.44 2.84 11.88
C VAL A 246 -9.97 2.18 10.62
N ILE A 247 -9.64 0.91 10.46
CA ILE A 247 -9.86 0.14 9.25
C ILE A 247 -10.91 -0.92 9.57
N ASN A 248 -11.99 -0.94 8.78
CA ASN A 248 -13.05 -1.92 8.97
C ASN A 248 -12.50 -3.33 8.73
N VAL A 249 -12.67 -4.22 9.73
CA VAL A 249 -12.26 -5.62 9.64
C VAL A 249 -12.96 -6.36 8.49
N SER A 250 -14.15 -5.92 8.06
CA SER A 250 -14.93 -6.53 6.97
C SER A 250 -14.12 -6.69 5.68
N ILE A 251 -13.15 -5.81 5.42
CA ILE A 251 -12.32 -5.89 4.21
C ILE A 251 -11.38 -7.12 4.22
N LEU A 252 -11.08 -7.66 5.41
CA LEU A 252 -10.10 -8.73 5.62
C LEU A 252 -10.62 -10.13 5.30
N PHE A 253 -11.93 -10.32 5.30
CA PHE A 253 -12.54 -11.62 5.05
C PHE A 253 -13.66 -11.52 4.04
N ASP A 254 -13.96 -12.65 3.40
CA ASP A 254 -15.23 -12.81 2.70
C ASP A 254 -16.29 -13.32 3.67
N CYS A 255 -17.55 -13.02 3.40
CA CYS A 255 -18.67 -13.55 4.18
C CYS A 255 -18.64 -15.09 4.17
N ASP A 256 -18.28 -15.64 3.00
CA ASP A 256 -18.31 -17.07 2.69
C ASP A 256 -16.99 -17.80 3.01
N ASP A 257 -15.95 -17.10 3.44
CA ASP A 257 -14.62 -17.68 3.64
C ASP A 257 -14.41 -18.13 5.09
N ASN A 258 -14.60 -19.43 5.33
CA ASN A 258 -14.37 -20.08 6.62
C ASN A 258 -12.87 -20.11 7.00
N GLU A 259 -11.94 -19.93 6.05
CA GLU A 259 -10.49 -19.91 6.34
C GLU A 259 -10.06 -18.76 7.28
N ASN A 260 -10.94 -17.77 7.49
CA ASN A 260 -10.67 -16.58 8.30
C ASN A 260 -11.32 -16.61 9.68
N GLU A 261 -11.69 -17.79 10.16
CA GLU A 261 -12.25 -17.99 11.51
C GLU A 261 -11.35 -17.38 12.59
N TRP A 262 -10.02 -17.39 12.42
CA TRP A 262 -9.08 -16.72 13.33
C TRP A 262 -9.33 -15.20 13.44
N VAL A 263 -9.50 -14.49 12.32
CA VAL A 263 -9.76 -13.04 12.32
C VAL A 263 -11.13 -12.76 12.92
N LYS A 264 -12.13 -13.57 12.56
CA LYS A 264 -13.48 -13.49 13.11
C LYS A 264 -13.43 -13.67 14.63
N LYS A 265 -12.77 -14.72 15.12
CA LYS A 265 -12.58 -14.98 16.55
C LYS A 265 -11.88 -13.82 17.27
N LEU A 266 -10.79 -13.33 16.70
CA LEU A 266 -9.99 -12.27 17.29
C LEU A 266 -10.77 -10.95 17.43
N VAL A 267 -11.50 -10.54 16.39
CA VAL A 267 -12.23 -9.26 16.40
C VAL A 267 -13.62 -9.36 17.01
N PHE A 268 -14.29 -10.50 16.90
CA PHE A 268 -15.66 -10.64 17.40
C PHE A 268 -15.72 -11.16 18.85
N GLU A 269 -14.77 -12.00 19.29
CA GLU A 269 -14.83 -12.58 20.64
C GLU A 269 -13.92 -11.88 21.66
N LYS A 270 -12.74 -11.40 21.25
CA LYS A 270 -11.70 -10.99 22.20
C LYS A 270 -11.49 -9.48 22.35
N SER A 271 -11.80 -8.69 21.33
CA SER A 271 -11.39 -7.28 21.30
C SER A 271 -12.29 -6.47 20.37
N THR A 272 -12.87 -5.37 20.87
CA THR A 272 -13.66 -4.47 20.02
C THR A 272 -12.79 -3.88 18.91
N GLY A 273 -11.49 -3.62 19.15
CA GLY A 273 -10.51 -3.35 18.09
C GLY A 273 -9.10 -3.86 18.37
N ILE A 274 -8.36 -4.13 17.29
CA ILE A 274 -6.95 -4.56 17.30
C ILE A 274 -6.07 -3.36 16.94
N PRO A 275 -5.47 -2.67 17.91
CA PRO A 275 -4.48 -1.65 17.65
C PRO A 275 -3.18 -2.28 17.13
N LEU A 276 -2.67 -1.73 16.05
CA LEU A 276 -1.38 -2.10 15.49
C LEU A 276 -0.37 -1.00 15.81
N GLU A 277 0.70 -1.36 16.52
CA GLU A 277 1.82 -0.46 16.80
C GLU A 277 2.43 0.06 15.49
N ILE A 278 2.95 1.29 15.48
CA ILE A 278 3.54 1.90 14.27
C ILE A 278 4.70 1.07 13.69
N ASN A 279 5.41 0.31 14.54
CA ASN A 279 6.50 -0.58 14.14
C ASN A 279 6.03 -1.84 13.38
N THR A 280 4.73 -2.14 13.34
CA THR A 280 4.13 -3.26 12.58
C THR A 280 3.99 -2.93 11.10
N VAL A 281 5.04 -2.31 10.56
CA VAL A 281 5.06 -1.59 9.29
C VAL A 281 4.53 -2.41 8.13
N ASN A 282 4.88 -3.70 8.06
CA ASN A 282 4.47 -4.56 6.96
C ASN A 282 2.97 -4.90 7.03
N ALA A 283 2.42 -5.16 8.21
CA ALA A 283 0.98 -5.42 8.35
C ALA A 283 0.18 -4.20 7.92
N ILE A 284 0.54 -3.02 8.47
CA ILE A 284 -0.11 -1.75 8.14
C ILE A 284 -0.01 -1.46 6.63
N PHE A 285 1.18 -1.63 6.03
CA PHE A 285 1.39 -1.49 4.59
C PHE A 285 0.44 -2.35 3.75
N TRP A 286 0.31 -3.64 4.07
CA TRP A 286 -0.54 -4.56 3.30
C TRP A 286 -2.02 -4.30 3.52
N ILE A 287 -2.43 -3.89 4.72
CA ILE A 287 -3.82 -3.49 4.99
C ILE A 287 -4.19 -2.28 4.13
N TRP A 288 -3.32 -1.28 4.05
CA TRP A 288 -3.58 -0.11 3.22
C TRP A 288 -3.63 -0.44 1.74
N LYS A 289 -2.77 -1.35 1.28
CA LYS A 289 -2.81 -1.85 -0.09
C LYS A 289 -4.11 -2.60 -0.40
N LEU A 290 -4.58 -3.43 0.52
CA LEU A 290 -5.89 -4.07 0.44
C LEU A 290 -7.03 -3.04 0.47
N ARG A 291 -6.93 -1.98 1.26
CA ARG A 291 -7.94 -0.90 1.28
C ARG A 291 -8.05 -0.20 -0.07
N GLY A 292 -6.92 0.11 -0.70
CA GLY A 292 -6.87 0.74 -2.03
C GLY A 292 -7.44 -0.14 -3.15
N TYR A 293 -7.57 -1.44 -2.89
CA TYR A 293 -8.18 -2.40 -3.81
C TYR A 293 -9.65 -2.11 -4.12
N PHE A 294 -10.41 -1.62 -3.14
CA PHE A 294 -11.85 -1.34 -3.27
C PHE A 294 -12.07 0.05 -3.90
#